data_AF-A0A8T6LHN4-F1
#
_entry.id   AF-A0A8T6LHN4-F1
#
_cell.length_a   1.000
_cell.length_b   1.000
_cell.length_c   1.000
_cell.angle_alpha   90.00
_cell.angle_beta   90.00
_cell.angle_gamma   90.00
#
_symmetry.space_group_name_H-M   'P 1'
#
loop_
_entity.id
_entity.type
_entity.pdbx_description
1 polymer ?
#
loop_
_entity_poly.entity_id
_entity_poly.type
_entity_poly.pdbx_seq_one_letter_code
_entity_poly.pdbx_strand_id
1 'polypeptide(L)'
;MKAVLMDGFGDAGVLRWGDAPRPEPGPGQVLIEVVATSVNRADVSQREGKYPPPPGESEILGLEVAGVVRETGAGVERFRPGDRVMTLVAGGGYAEFACAYEDHLVRVPEALSWEEAACVCETYVTAYLNLFMLGGLGDG
;
A
#
# COMPACT_ATOMS: atom_id res chain seq x y z
N MET A 1 -15.48 -4.41 5.23
CA MET A 1 -14.19 -5.03 5.58
C MET A 1 -13.71 -4.44 6.88
N LYS A 2 -12.77 -5.08 7.55
CA LYS A 2 -12.07 -4.48 8.68
C LYS A 2 -10.90 -3.61 8.21
N ALA A 3 -10.65 -2.54 8.97
CA ALA A 3 -9.54 -1.62 8.77
C ALA A 3 -9.13 -0.94 10.09
N VAL A 4 -7.92 -0.37 10.12
CA VAL A 4 -7.48 0.53 11.17
C VAL A 4 -8.03 1.92 10.87
N LEU A 5 -8.94 2.39 11.73
CA LEU A 5 -9.61 3.68 11.63
C LEU A 5 -9.04 4.65 12.67
N MET A 6 -9.19 5.95 12.40
CA MET A 6 -8.77 7.03 13.28
C MET A 6 -9.96 7.75 13.89
N ASP A 7 -9.98 7.89 15.21
CA ASP A 7 -10.95 8.72 15.93
C ASP A 7 -10.38 10.13 16.18
N GLY A 8 -9.97 10.80 15.10
CA GLY A 8 -9.29 12.09 15.12
C GLY A 8 -7.76 11.99 15.03
N PHE A 9 -7.07 13.12 15.21
CA PHE A 9 -5.61 13.20 15.15
C PHE A 9 -4.98 13.11 16.55
N GLY A 10 -3.86 12.39 16.67
CA GLY A 10 -3.18 12.26 17.95
C GLY A 10 -2.08 11.19 18.01
N ASP A 11 -1.85 10.70 19.22
CA ASP A 11 -0.95 9.56 19.47
C ASP A 11 -1.56 8.24 18.93
N ALA A 12 -0.91 7.10 19.21
CA ALA A 12 -1.41 5.82 18.73
C ALA A 12 -2.78 5.42 19.33
N GLY A 13 -3.21 6.04 20.42
CA GLY A 13 -4.49 5.75 21.08
C GLY A 13 -5.72 6.16 20.27
N VAL A 14 -5.57 6.97 19.22
CA VAL A 14 -6.66 7.31 18.30
C VAL A 14 -6.95 6.20 17.28
N LEU A 15 -6.10 5.18 17.19
CA LEU A 15 -6.26 4.08 16.25
C LEU A 15 -7.17 3.00 16.83
N ARG A 16 -8.15 2.56 16.04
CA ARG A 16 -9.01 1.43 16.40
C ARG A 16 -9.25 0.50 15.23
N TRP A 17 -9.47 -0.77 15.54
CA TRP A 17 -9.93 -1.76 14.57
C TRP A 17 -11.44 -1.65 14.39
N GLY A 18 -11.90 -1.38 13.18
CA GLY A 18 -13.31 -1.11 12.90
C GLY A 18 -13.75 -1.56 11.53
N ASP A 19 -15.04 -1.40 11.25
CA ASP A 19 -15.63 -1.71 9.96
C ASP A 19 -15.57 -0.51 9.01
N ALA A 20 -15.14 -0.76 7.77
CA ALA A 20 -15.06 0.19 6.68
C ALA A 20 -15.70 -0.40 5.40
N PRO A 21 -16.20 0.44 4.48
CA PRO A 21 -16.59 0.00 3.15
C PRO A 21 -15.44 -0.75 2.48
N ARG A 22 -15.73 -1.86 1.81
CA ARG A 22 -14.73 -2.52 0.96
C ARG A 22 -14.54 -1.68 -0.31
N PRO A 23 -13.31 -1.36 -0.73
CA PRO A 23 -13.11 -0.60 -1.95
C PRO A 23 -13.43 -1.47 -3.17
N GLU A 24 -13.74 -0.80 -4.29
CA GLU A 24 -13.94 -1.43 -5.59
C GLU A 24 -12.84 -0.94 -6.54
N PRO A 25 -12.24 -1.82 -7.36
CA PRO A 25 -11.18 -1.41 -8.27
C PRO A 25 -11.76 -0.62 -9.46
N GLY A 26 -11.22 0.59 -9.68
CA GLY A 26 -11.51 1.40 -10.86
C GLY A 26 -10.74 0.93 -12.11
N PRO A 27 -10.88 1.63 -13.25
CA PRO A 27 -10.10 1.34 -14.45
C PRO A 27 -8.59 1.31 -14.18
N GLY A 28 -7.89 0.29 -14.68
CA GLY A 28 -6.46 0.08 -14.47
C GLY A 28 -6.06 -0.33 -13.04
N GLN A 29 -7.02 -0.53 -12.13
CA GLN A 29 -6.75 -0.92 -10.75
C GLN A 29 -7.08 -2.39 -10.49
N VAL A 30 -6.40 -2.99 -9.52
CA VAL A 30 -6.74 -4.28 -8.94
C VAL A 30 -7.21 -4.11 -7.51
N LEU A 31 -8.06 -5.02 -7.05
CA LEU A 31 -8.36 -5.20 -5.63
C LEU A 31 -7.44 -6.28 -5.07
N ILE A 32 -6.73 -5.96 -4.00
CA ILE A 32 -5.81 -6.85 -3.30
C ILE A 32 -6.45 -7.26 -1.97
N GLU A 33 -6.54 -8.56 -1.69
CA GLU A 33 -6.71 -9.04 -0.32
C GLU A 33 -5.35 -8.95 0.38
N VAL A 34 -5.26 -8.06 1.35
CA VAL A 34 -4.03 -7.73 2.05
C VAL A 34 -3.70 -8.86 3.02
N VAL A 35 -2.50 -9.42 2.88
CA VAL A 35 -1.98 -10.44 3.80
C VAL A 35 -1.02 -9.80 4.80
N ALA A 36 -0.22 -8.84 4.35
CA ALA A 36 0.69 -8.07 5.17
C ALA A 36 0.81 -6.62 4.66
N THR A 37 1.14 -5.72 5.57
CA THR A 37 1.49 -4.30 5.33
C THR A 37 2.61 -3.93 6.29
N SER A 38 3.22 -2.75 6.11
CA SER A 38 4.31 -2.25 6.94
C SER A 38 3.96 -0.88 7.54
N VAL A 39 4.70 -0.49 8.58
CA VAL A 39 4.55 0.82 9.22
C VAL A 39 5.62 1.77 8.73
N ASN A 40 5.21 2.91 8.18
CA ASN A 40 6.08 3.94 7.65
C ASN A 40 5.98 5.25 8.44
N ARG A 41 7.01 6.09 8.32
CA ARG A 41 7.08 7.37 9.08
C ARG A 41 5.96 8.34 8.70
N ALA A 42 5.50 8.27 7.45
CA ALA A 42 4.40 9.08 6.93
C ALA A 42 3.07 8.70 7.59
N ASP A 43 2.82 7.42 7.91
CA ASP A 43 1.60 7.01 8.64
C ASP A 43 1.49 7.70 10.00
N VAL A 44 2.62 7.82 10.70
CA VAL A 44 2.70 8.53 11.99
C VAL A 44 2.40 10.02 11.81
N SER A 45 2.96 10.65 10.78
CA SER A 45 2.71 12.07 10.50
C SER A 45 1.27 12.33 10.06
N GLN A 46 0.66 11.43 9.29
CA GLN A 46 -0.73 11.49 8.88
C GLN A 46 -1.66 11.33 10.08
N ARG A 47 -1.38 10.34 10.95
CA ARG A 47 -2.12 10.16 12.21
C ARG A 47 -2.08 11.40 13.12
N GLU A 48 -0.98 12.12 13.11
CA GLU A 48 -0.81 13.38 13.86
C GLU A 48 -1.44 14.61 13.16
N GLY A 49 -2.06 14.43 11.99
CA GLY A 49 -2.69 15.52 11.23
C GLY A 49 -1.72 16.42 10.48
N LYS A 50 -0.46 15.99 10.33
CA LYS A 50 0.62 16.79 9.70
C LYS A 50 0.88 16.43 8.25
N TYR A 51 0.30 15.33 7.78
CA TYR A 51 0.55 14.78 6.45
C TYR A 51 -0.74 14.20 5.88
N PRO A 52 -1.67 15.04 5.36
CA PRO A 52 -2.92 14.54 4.80
C PRO A 52 -2.64 13.67 3.57
N PRO A 53 -3.48 12.65 3.29
CA PRO A 53 -3.36 11.87 2.07
C PRO A 53 -3.61 12.75 0.84
N PRO A 54 -3.12 12.34 -0.35
CA PRO A 54 -3.43 13.04 -1.59
C PRO A 54 -4.95 13.15 -1.84
N PRO A 55 -5.44 14.23 -2.46
CA PRO A 55 -6.87 14.38 -2.74
C PRO A 55 -7.43 13.21 -3.56
N GLY A 56 -8.52 12.60 -3.06
CA GLY A 56 -9.21 11.49 -3.72
C GLY A 56 -8.72 10.09 -3.30
N GLU A 57 -7.63 10.00 -2.56
CA GLU A 57 -7.11 8.74 -2.03
C GLU A 57 -7.74 8.39 -0.67
N SER A 58 -7.56 7.15 -0.22
CA SER A 58 -8.14 6.67 1.02
C SER A 58 -7.60 7.41 2.25
N GLU A 59 -8.48 7.75 3.19
CA GLU A 59 -8.09 8.32 4.49
C GLU A 59 -7.56 7.26 5.48
N ILE A 60 -7.77 5.96 5.17
CA ILE A 60 -7.20 4.86 5.94
C ILE A 60 -5.67 4.87 5.74
N LEU A 61 -4.91 4.67 6.83
CA LEU A 61 -3.44 4.67 6.81
C LEU A 61 -2.85 3.50 6.00
N GLY A 62 -1.53 3.52 5.80
CA GLY A 62 -0.76 2.45 5.16
C GLY A 62 -0.40 2.79 3.71
N LEU A 63 0.89 2.68 3.41
CA LEU A 63 1.50 3.12 2.13
C LEU A 63 1.98 1.96 1.24
N GLU A 64 1.98 0.74 1.76
CA GLU A 64 2.35 -0.43 0.98
C GLU A 64 1.63 -1.67 1.49
N VAL A 65 1.43 -2.63 0.60
CA VAL A 65 0.78 -3.91 0.92
C VAL A 65 1.44 -5.05 0.15
N ALA A 66 1.40 -6.23 0.74
CA ALA A 66 1.60 -7.50 0.06
C ALA A 66 0.38 -8.39 0.26
N GLY A 67 -0.07 -9.03 -0.82
CA GLY A 67 -1.28 -9.82 -0.78
C GLY A 67 -1.60 -10.51 -2.09
N VAL A 68 -2.87 -10.86 -2.25
CA VAL A 68 -3.34 -11.60 -3.43
C VAL A 68 -4.38 -10.80 -4.18
N VAL A 69 -4.23 -10.69 -5.50
CA VAL A 69 -5.23 -10.07 -6.36
C VAL A 69 -6.53 -10.86 -6.25
N ARG A 70 -7.65 -10.16 -6.03
CA ARG A 70 -8.99 -10.74 -5.99
C ARG A 70 -9.84 -10.33 -7.16
N GLU A 71 -9.77 -9.06 -7.55
CA GLU A 71 -10.56 -8.50 -8.63
C GLU A 71 -9.72 -7.55 -9.46
N THR A 72 -10.11 -7.37 -10.71
CA THR A 72 -9.46 -6.49 -11.67
C THR A 72 -10.50 -5.53 -12.22
N GLY A 73 -10.18 -4.24 -12.25
CA GLY A 73 -10.97 -3.24 -12.94
C GLY A 73 -10.79 -3.30 -14.46
N ALA A 74 -11.55 -2.46 -15.17
CA ALA A 74 -11.48 -2.40 -16.62
C ALA A 74 -10.08 -2.00 -17.12
N GLY A 75 -9.58 -2.68 -18.16
CA GLY A 75 -8.30 -2.35 -18.79
C GLY A 75 -7.06 -2.91 -18.08
N VAL A 76 -7.21 -3.66 -16.98
CA VAL A 76 -6.08 -4.39 -16.39
C VAL A 76 -5.72 -5.58 -17.26
N GLU A 77 -4.47 -5.64 -17.70
CA GLU A 77 -3.98 -6.70 -18.60
C GLU A 77 -2.84 -7.54 -18.00
N ARG A 78 -2.06 -6.96 -17.07
CA ARG A 78 -0.81 -7.56 -16.57
C ARG A 78 -1.02 -8.50 -15.39
N PHE A 79 -2.16 -8.42 -14.70
CA PHE A 79 -2.45 -9.16 -13.47
C PHE A 79 -3.86 -9.74 -13.47
N ARG A 80 -4.07 -10.81 -12.71
CA ARG A 80 -5.36 -11.52 -12.61
C ARG A 80 -5.61 -12.03 -11.19
N PRO A 81 -6.87 -12.37 -10.85
CA PRO A 81 -7.19 -12.98 -9.56
C PRO A 81 -6.31 -14.21 -9.26
N GLY A 82 -5.77 -14.26 -8.04
CA GLY A 82 -4.84 -15.29 -7.58
C GLY A 82 -3.36 -14.91 -7.65
N ASP A 83 -2.99 -13.86 -8.38
CA ASP A 83 -1.59 -13.40 -8.44
C ASP A 83 -1.12 -12.87 -7.07
N ARG A 84 0.08 -13.27 -6.66
CA ARG A 84 0.76 -12.76 -5.46
C ARG A 84 1.47 -11.46 -5.79
N VAL A 85 1.12 -10.36 -5.13
CA VAL A 85 1.60 -9.02 -5.46
C VAL A 85 2.06 -8.25 -4.22
N MET A 86 3.02 -7.36 -4.42
CA MET A 86 3.42 -6.30 -3.50
C MET A 86 3.38 -4.97 -4.25
N THR A 87 3.01 -3.89 -3.56
CA THR A 87 2.84 -2.58 -4.21
C THR A 87 2.87 -1.43 -3.22
N LEU A 88 3.18 -0.23 -3.74
CA LEU A 88 2.82 1.03 -3.12
C LEU A 88 1.32 1.30 -3.27
N VAL A 89 0.72 1.90 -2.25
CA VAL A 89 -0.62 2.49 -2.27
C VAL A 89 -0.55 3.90 -1.70
N ALA A 90 -1.39 4.82 -2.16
CA ALA A 90 -1.42 6.18 -1.63
C ALA A 90 -2.17 6.31 -0.28
N GLY A 91 -2.78 5.21 0.15
CA GLY A 91 -3.55 5.05 1.39
C GLY A 91 -4.33 3.73 1.35
N GLY A 92 -4.87 3.32 2.48
CA GLY A 92 -5.71 2.13 2.60
C GLY A 92 -4.98 0.82 2.86
N GLY A 93 -3.66 0.84 3.07
CA GLY A 93 -2.89 -0.38 3.34
C GLY A 93 -3.22 -1.04 4.68
N TYR A 94 -3.72 -0.28 5.68
CA TYR A 94 -4.14 -0.80 6.97
C TYR A 94 -5.58 -1.33 6.95
N ALA A 95 -5.87 -2.20 6.00
CA ALA A 95 -7.19 -2.82 5.83
C ALA A 95 -7.07 -4.23 5.28
N GLU A 96 -8.16 -5.00 5.35
CA GLU A 96 -8.23 -6.34 4.73
C GLU A 96 -8.17 -6.28 3.20
N PHE A 97 -8.54 -5.14 2.58
CA PHE A 97 -8.46 -4.94 1.13
C PHE A 97 -7.97 -3.54 0.76
N ALA A 98 -7.18 -3.45 -0.31
CA ALA A 98 -6.71 -2.19 -0.87
C ALA A 98 -6.77 -2.22 -2.41
N CYS A 99 -6.98 -1.06 -3.03
CA CYS A 99 -6.90 -0.90 -4.48
C CYS A 99 -5.54 -0.32 -4.88
N ALA A 100 -4.97 -0.80 -5.98
CA ALA A 100 -3.73 -0.28 -6.54
C ALA A 100 -3.76 -0.32 -8.07
N TYR A 101 -3.11 0.64 -8.73
CA TYR A 101 -2.93 0.61 -10.18
C TYR A 101 -1.99 -0.51 -10.61
N GLU A 102 -2.27 -1.16 -11.74
CA GLU A 102 -1.46 -2.28 -12.21
C GLU A 102 0.00 -1.91 -12.49
N ASP A 103 0.24 -0.63 -12.78
CA ASP A 103 1.56 -0.06 -13.03
C ASP A 103 2.42 0.07 -11.78
N HIS A 104 1.84 -0.01 -10.58
CA HIS A 104 2.59 0.00 -9.33
C HIS A 104 2.86 -1.41 -8.79
N LEU A 105 2.15 -2.42 -9.30
CA LEU A 105 2.25 -3.80 -8.83
C LEU A 105 3.57 -4.45 -9.23
N VAL A 106 4.16 -5.17 -8.27
CA VAL A 106 5.27 -6.09 -8.47
C VAL A 106 4.84 -7.48 -8.04
N ARG A 107 5.20 -8.52 -8.80
CA ARG A 107 4.95 -9.91 -8.38
C ARG A 107 5.84 -10.26 -7.20
N VAL A 108 5.27 -10.87 -6.16
CA VAL A 108 6.05 -11.35 -5.02
C VAL A 108 6.91 -12.54 -5.47
N PRO A 109 8.25 -12.48 -5.32
CA PRO A 109 9.12 -13.62 -5.57
C PRO A 109 8.79 -14.79 -4.65
N GLU A 110 8.94 -16.03 -5.13
CA GLU A 110 8.67 -17.22 -4.32
C GLU A 110 9.50 -17.29 -3.04
N ALA A 111 10.70 -16.71 -3.06
CA ALA A 111 11.63 -16.70 -1.95
C ALA A 111 11.24 -15.74 -0.80
N LEU A 112 10.31 -14.81 -1.01
CA LEU A 112 9.89 -13.86 0.02
C LEU A 112 8.63 -14.34 0.74
N SER A 113 8.66 -14.22 2.07
CA SER A 113 7.44 -14.27 2.90
C SER A 113 6.55 -13.07 2.61
N TRP A 114 5.30 -13.11 3.11
CA TRP A 114 4.39 -11.98 2.96
C TRP A 114 4.86 -10.75 3.74
N GLU A 115 5.40 -10.95 4.94
CA GLU A 115 5.95 -9.91 5.80
C GLU A 115 7.20 -9.28 5.17
N GLU A 116 8.08 -10.08 4.58
CA GLU A 116 9.25 -9.57 3.84
C GLU A 116 8.82 -8.76 2.63
N ALA A 117 7.89 -9.28 1.81
CA ALA A 117 7.38 -8.61 0.63
C ALA A 117 6.69 -7.27 0.97
N ALA A 118 5.96 -7.21 2.08
CA ALA A 118 5.29 -5.99 2.55
C ALA A 118 6.25 -4.89 3.01
N CYS A 119 7.55 -5.19 3.18
CA CYS A 119 8.56 -4.21 3.59
C CYS A 119 9.45 -3.73 2.42
N VAL A 120 9.12 -4.09 1.18
CA VAL A 120 9.98 -3.80 0.02
C VAL A 120 9.66 -2.45 -0.61
N CYS A 121 8.40 -2.19 -0.93
CA CYS A 121 8.01 -1.16 -1.88
C CYS A 121 8.34 0.26 -1.39
N GLU A 122 7.83 0.68 -0.23
CA GLU A 122 8.01 2.06 0.25
C GLU A 122 9.47 2.37 0.50
N THR A 123 10.18 1.48 1.20
CA THR A 123 11.57 1.71 1.59
C THR A 123 12.52 1.59 0.41
N TYR A 124 12.49 0.49 -0.35
CA TYR A 124 13.49 0.24 -1.39
C TYR A 124 13.24 1.06 -2.65
N VAL A 125 11.98 1.30 -3.06
CA VAL A 125 11.70 2.15 -4.22
C VAL A 125 12.11 3.60 -3.93
N THR A 126 11.81 4.10 -2.73
CA THR A 126 12.26 5.44 -2.29
C THR A 126 13.77 5.53 -2.25
N ALA A 127 14.46 4.55 -1.67
CA ALA A 127 15.92 4.52 -1.65
C ALA A 127 16.50 4.47 -3.06
N TYR A 128 15.92 3.66 -3.96
CA TYR A 128 16.40 3.51 -5.32
C TYR A 128 16.27 4.80 -6.13
N LEU A 129 15.10 5.45 -6.05
CA LEU A 129 14.85 6.75 -6.66
C LEU A 129 15.88 7.79 -6.22
N ASN A 130 16.09 7.92 -4.91
CA ASN A 130 16.95 8.98 -4.38
C ASN A 130 18.45 8.70 -4.60
N LEU A 131 18.90 7.47 -4.38
CA LEU A 131 20.31 7.13 -4.47
C LEU A 131 20.80 6.98 -5.91
N PHE A 132 20.06 6.24 -6.74
CA PHE A 132 20.53 5.87 -8.08
C PHE A 132 19.95 6.78 -9.17
N MET A 133 18.64 7.01 -9.20
CA MET A 133 18.02 7.77 -10.29
C MET A 133 18.26 9.27 -10.18
N LEU A 134 18.13 9.84 -8.98
CA LEU A 134 18.35 11.27 -8.73
C LEU A 134 19.79 11.55 -8.29
N GLY A 135 20.33 10.71 -7.40
CA GLY A 135 21.65 10.90 -6.80
C GLY A 135 22.81 10.41 -7.66
N GLY A 136 22.57 9.55 -8.65
CA GLY A 136 23.60 9.04 -9.56
C GLY A 136 24.67 8.17 -8.88
N LEU A 137 24.33 7.46 -7.79
CA LEU A 137 25.26 6.54 -7.14
C LEU A 137 25.74 5.47 -8.13
N GLY A 138 27.05 5.37 -8.30
CA GLY A 138 27.71 4.36 -9.14
C GLY A 138 28.99 3.87 -8.48
N ASP A 139 29.70 2.98 -9.18
CA ASP A 139 31.02 2.51 -8.74
C ASP A 139 31.98 3.70 -8.60
N GLY A 140 32.79 3.68 -7.55
CA GLY A 140 33.76 4.75 -7.24
C GLY A 140 34.99 4.76 -8.14
#